data_AF-A0A0Q8BAU2-F1
#
_entry.id   AF-A0A0Q8BAU2-F1
#
_cell.length_a   1.000
_cell.length_b   1.000
_cell.length_c   1.000
_cell.angle_alpha   90.00
_cell.angle_beta   90.00
_cell.angle_gamma   90.00
#
_symmetry.space_group_name_H-M   'P 1'
#
loop_
_entity.id
_entity.type
_entity.pdbx_description
1 polymer ?
#
loop_
_entity_poly.entity_id
_entity_poly.type
_entity_poly.pdbx_seq_one_letter_code
_entity_poly.pdbx_strand_id
1 'polypeptide(L)' 'MNSRSDNVLVFADLQRITGYQRRSDVERTLLEQGIRMFRGRTGPWTTLDLINQAAGLTHASAERYDAEIL' A
#
# COMPACT_ATOMS: atom_id res chain seq x y z
N MET A 1 0.92 22.37 6.65
CA MET A 1 1.55 21.09 6.27
C MET A 1 1.00 20.03 7.21
N ASN A 2 0.03 19.23 6.75
CA ASN A 2 -0.45 18.08 7.52
C ASN A 2 -0.04 16.86 6.69
N SER A 3 1.15 16.35 6.95
CA SER A 3 1.64 15.09 6.41
C SER A 3 0.81 13.96 7.03
N ARG A 4 -0.45 13.84 6.60
CA ARG A 4 -1.13 12.56 6.71
C ARG A 4 -0.22 11.55 6.04
N SER A 5 -0.18 10.34 6.58
CA SER A 5 0.45 9.19 5.98
C SER A 5 -0.16 8.93 4.60
N ASP A 6 0.15 9.77 3.61
CA ASP A 6 -0.47 9.85 2.28
C ASP A 6 -0.33 8.52 1.54
N ASN A 7 0.71 7.78 1.92
CA ASN A 7 1.00 6.46 1.41
C ASN A 7 0.35 5.30 2.18
N VAL A 8 -0.43 5.52 3.24
CA VAL A 8 -1.10 4.46 4.01
C VAL A 8 -2.58 4.40 3.67
N LEU A 9 -3.04 3.24 3.20
CA LEU A 9 -4.45 2.96 2.96
C LEU A 9 -5.01 2.13 4.10
N VAL A 10 -5.94 2.72 4.85
CA VAL A 10 -6.62 2.05 5.96
C VAL A 10 -7.85 1.29 5.48
N PHE A 11 -8.42 0.46 6.34
CA PHE A 11 -9.54 -0.41 5.98
C PHE A 11 -10.70 0.31 5.25
N ALA A 12 -11.07 1.52 5.70
CA ALA A 12 -12.13 2.30 5.07
C ALA A 12 -11.82 2.68 3.61
N ASP A 13 -10.56 2.97 3.29
CA ASP A 13 -10.14 3.28 1.92
C ASP A 13 -10.13 2.01 1.07
N LEU A 14 -9.63 0.90 1.64
CA LEU A 14 -9.62 -0.40 0.98
C LEU A 14 -11.04 -0.90 0.65
N GLN A 15 -12.02 -0.66 1.52
CA GLN A 15 -13.43 -0.96 1.25
C GLN A 15 -13.96 -0.13 0.07
N ARG A 16 -13.62 1.17 -0.02
CA ARG A 16 -14.05 2.03 -1.13
C ARG A 16 -13.41 1.61 -2.46
N ILE A 17 -12.14 1.25 -2.45
CA ILE A 17 -11.39 0.86 -3.64
C ILE A 17 -11.85 -0.51 -4.17
N THR A 18 -12.02 -1.48 -3.27
CA THR A 18 -12.39 -2.85 -3.66
C THR A 18 -13.91 -3.04 -3.83
N GLY A 19 -14.73 -2.15 -3.26
CA GLY A 19 -16.18 -2.28 -3.21
C GLY A 19 -16.70 -3.27 -2.15
N TYR A 20 -15.82 -4.00 -1.47
CA TYR A 20 -16.20 -4.96 -0.44
C TYR A 20 -16.38 -4.30 0.93
N GLN A 21 -17.42 -4.72 1.64
CA GLN A 21 -17.70 -4.23 3.00
C GLN A 21 -17.10 -5.14 4.08
N ARG A 22 -17.06 -6.46 3.85
CA ARG A 22 -16.58 -7.40 4.86
C ARG A 22 -15.06 -7.45 4.87
N ARG A 23 -14.50 -7.47 6.07
CA ARG A 23 -13.05 -7.57 6.29
C ARG A 23 -12.44 -8.79 5.60
N SER A 24 -13.08 -9.95 5.69
CA SER A 24 -12.60 -11.19 5.06
C SER A 24 -12.46 -11.06 3.54
N ASP A 25 -13.42 -10.38 2.91
CA ASP A 25 -13.46 -10.24 1.46
C ASP A 25 -12.35 -9.30 0.99
N VAL A 26 -12.18 -8.17 1.68
CA VAL A 26 -11.06 -7.24 1.44
C VAL A 26 -9.71 -7.93 1.65
N GLU A 27 -9.53 -8.64 2.77
CA GLU A 27 -8.28 -9.37 3.06
C GLU A 27 -7.98 -10.41 1.97
N ARG A 28 -8.98 -11.17 1.53
CA ARG A 28 -8.84 -12.18 0.48
C ARG A 28 -8.42 -11.56 -0.84
N THR A 29 -9.10 -10.49 -1.27
CA THR A 29 -8.81 -9.82 -2.54
C THR A 29 -7.40 -9.24 -2.57
N LEU A 30 -6.95 -8.59 -1.49
CA LEU A 30 -5.59 -8.07 -1.42
C LEU A 30 -4.54 -9.19 -1.55
N LEU A 31 -4.76 -10.32 -0.88
CA LEU A 31 -3.88 -11.48 -0.98
C LEU A 31 -3.89 -12.11 -2.39
N GLU A 32 -5.06 -12.26 -3.01
CA GLU A 32 -5.22 -12.76 -4.39
C GLU A 32 -4.51 -11.85 -5.40
N GLN A 33 -4.44 -10.54 -5.14
CA GLN A 33 -3.70 -9.56 -5.94
C GLN A 33 -2.21 -9.49 -5.61
N GLY A 34 -1.70 -10.29 -4.68
CA GLY A 34 -0.30 -10.27 -4.25
C GLY A 34 0.08 -9.04 -3.41
N ILE A 35 -0.89 -8.26 -2.95
CA ILE A 35 -0.66 -7.08 -2.12
C ILE A 35 -0.39 -7.52 -0.69
N ARG A 36 0.77 -7.14 -0.16
CA ARG A 36 1.07 -7.32 1.26
C ARG A 36 0.20 -6.37 2.09
N MET A 37 -0.41 -6.89 3.14
CA MET A 37 -1.21 -6.12 4.09
C MET A 37 -0.83 -6.45 5.53
N PHE A 38 -1.14 -5.52 6.44
CA PHE A 38 -0.94 -5.67 7.86
C PHE A 38 -2.26 -5.58 8.60
N ARG A 39 -2.36 -6.21 9.76
CA ARG A 39 -3.57 -6.19 10.59
C ARG A 39 -3.39 -5.19 11.73
N GLY A 40 -4.32 -4.24 11.83
CA GLY A 40 -4.39 -3.27 12.92
C GLY A 40 -5.71 -3.35 13.69
N ARG A 41 -5.84 -2.53 14.72
CA ARG A 41 -7.06 -2.43 15.55
C ARG A 41 -8.31 -2.05 14.74
N THR A 42 -8.13 -1.27 13.67
CA THR A 42 -9.21 -0.78 12.80
C THR A 42 -9.44 -1.62 11.55
N GLY A 43 -8.77 -2.78 11.43
CA GLY A 43 -8.83 -3.65 10.26
C GLY A 43 -7.51 -3.74 9.51
N PRO A 44 -7.50 -4.35 8.32
CA PRO A 44 -6.33 -4.42 7.48
C PRO A 44 -5.93 -3.02 6.99
N TRP A 45 -4.65 -2.81 6.83
CA TRP A 45 -4.09 -1.63 6.18
C TRP A 45 -2.89 -2.02 5.34
N THR A 46 -2.61 -1.24 4.31
CA THR A 46 -1.43 -1.41 3.46
C THR A 46 -0.87 -0.04 3.10
N THR A 47 0.11 -0.01 2.22
CA THR A 47 0.66 1.22 1.66
C THR A 47 0.58 1.23 0.15
N LEU A 48 0.54 2.43 -0.44
CA LEU A 48 0.57 2.58 -1.89
C LEU A 48 1.82 1.95 -2.50
N ASP A 49 2.97 2.00 -1.81
CA ASP A 49 4.21 1.34 -2.26
C ASP A 49 4.04 -0.18 -2.40
N LEU A 50 3.37 -0.83 -1.45
CA LEU A 50 3.11 -2.27 -1.51
C LEU A 50 2.11 -2.62 -2.60
N ILE A 51 1.15 -1.75 -2.89
CA ILE A 51 0.24 -1.90 -4.03
C ILE A 51 1.00 -1.75 -5.35
N ASN A 52 1.82 -0.71 -5.47
CA ASN A 52 2.66 -0.48 -6.65
C ASN A 52 3.59 -1.66 -6.91
N GLN A 53 4.23 -2.17 -5.85
CA GLN A 53 5.08 -3.36 -5.92
C GLN A 53 4.31 -4.59 -6.42
N ALA A 54 3.10 -4.84 -5.91
CA ALA A 54 2.25 -5.94 -6.36
C ALA A 54 1.78 -5.77 -7.81
N ALA A 55 1.60 -4.52 -8.26
CA ALA A 55 1.29 -4.18 -9.65
C ALA A 55 2.51 -4.29 -10.60
N GLY A 56 3.70 -4.66 -10.09
CA GLY A 56 4.93 -4.72 -10.88
C GLY A 56 5.55 -3.35 -11.18
N LEU A 57 5.04 -2.29 -10.55
CA LEU A 57 5.61 -0.95 -10.62
C LEU A 57 6.73 -0.85 -9.59
N THR A 58 7.94 -1.15 -10.01
CA THR A 58 9.13 -0.77 -9.26
C THR A 58 9.28 0.75 -9.43
N HIS A 59 9.16 1.54 -8.35
CA HIS A 59 9.67 2.91 -8.39
C HIS A 59 11.09 2.80 -8.93
N ALA A 60 11.35 3.42 -10.10
CA ALA A 60 12.68 3.50 -10.65
C ALA A 60 13.56 3.93 -9.48
N SER A 61 14.43 3.01 -9.06
CA SER A 61 15.34 3.16 -7.94
C SER A 61 15.79 4.60 -7.95
N ALA A 62 15.39 5.37 -6.92
CA ALA A 62 15.91 6.71 -6.72
C ALA A 62 17.39 6.60 -7.03
N GLU A 63 17.80 7.20 -8.15
CA GLU A 63 19.16 7.10 -8.65
C GLU A 63 20.01 7.32 -7.42
N ARG A 64 20.85 6.32 -7.13
CA ARG A 64 21.83 6.46 -6.06
C ARG A 64 22.45 7.81 -6.33
N TYR A 65 22.30 8.75 -5.39
CA TYR A 65 23.13 9.93 -5.39
C TYR A 65 24.54 9.35 -5.23
N ASP A 66 25.18 9.03 -6.37
CA ASP A 66 26.60 8.82 -6.48
C ASP A 66 27.16 10.19 -6.15
N ALA A 67 27.36 10.38 -4.85
CA ALA A 67 28.17 11.43 -4.32
C ALA A 67 29.62 11.12 -4.71
N GLU A 68 29.91 11.19 -6.02
CA GLU A 68 31.22 11.65 -6.48
C GLU A 68 31.33 13.11 -6.05
N ILE A 69 31.66 13.28 -4.77
CA ILE A 69 32.13 14.54 -4.22
C ILE A 69 33.52 14.74 -4.83
N LEU A 70 33.57 15.63 -5.82
CA LEU A 70 34.79 16.17 -6.45
C LEU A 70 35.57 17.07 -5.48
#